data_AF-A0A7J9PWU7-F1
#
_entry.id   AF-A0A7J9PWU7-F1
#
_cell.length_a   1.000
_cell.length_b   1.000
_cell.length_c   1.000
_cell.angle_alpha   90.00
_cell.angle_beta   90.00
_cell.angle_gamma   90.00
#
_symmetry.space_group_name_H-M   'P 1'
#
loop_
_entity.id
_entity.type
_entity.pdbx_description
1 polymer ?
#
loop_
_entity_poly.entity_id
_entity_poly.type
_entity_poly.pdbx_seq_one_letter_code
_entity_poly.pdbx_strand_id
1 'polypeptide(L)' 'MRFVADTMLGRLARWLRLLGFDVLYPETADDKELLKIAGERIIFTRDKELGKKENVFLIKSVRIDEQL' A
#
# COMPACT_ATOMS: atom_id res chain seq x y z
N MET A 1 -9.05 -1.13 10.41
CA MET A 1 -8.29 -0.28 9.46
C MET A 1 -8.23 -1.00 8.12
N ARG A 2 -8.37 -0.30 6.99
CA ARG A 2 -8.45 -0.91 5.66
C ARG A 2 -7.34 -0.35 4.76
N PHE A 3 -6.67 -1.22 4.03
CA PHE A 3 -5.49 -0.88 3.25
C PHE A 3 -5.59 -1.38 1.81
N VAL A 4 -4.84 -0.71 0.93
CA VAL A 4 -4.46 -1.24 -0.38
C VAL A 4 -2.95 -1.35 -0.40
N ALA A 5 -2.39 -2.50 -0.76
CA ALA A 5 -0.97 -2.65 -0.99
C ALA A 5 -0.73 -2.71 -2.51
N ASP A 6 0.18 -1.89 -3.01
CA ASP A 6 0.63 -2.00 -4.41
C ASP A 6 1.31 -3.36 -4.67
N THR A 7 1.51 -3.68 -5.94
CA THR A 7 2.15 -4.93 -6.38
C THR A 7 3.58 -5.10 -5.88
N MET A 8 4.26 -4.01 -5.47
CA MET A 8 5.60 -4.05 -4.89
C MET A 8 5.59 -4.56 -3.45
N LEU A 9 4.45 -4.55 -2.76
CA LEU A 9 4.36 -4.79 -1.32
C LEU A 9 3.74 -6.14 -0.94
N GLY A 10 3.83 -7.16 -1.81
CA GLY A 10 3.23 -8.48 -1.56
C GLY A 10 3.60 -9.14 -0.22
N ARG A 11 4.87 -9.02 0.24
CA ARG A 11 5.27 -9.53 1.57
C ARG A 11 4.56 -8.78 2.71
N LEU A 12 4.47 -7.45 2.60
CA LEU A 12 3.80 -6.61 3.60
C LEU A 12 2.29 -6.90 3.60
N ALA A 13 1.67 -7.00 2.42
CA ALA A 13 0.26 -7.34 2.27
C ALA A 13 -0.08 -8.67 2.96
N ARG A 14 0.77 -9.69 2.78
CA ARG A 14 0.62 -10.98 3.46
C ARG A 14 0.68 -10.85 4.97
N TRP A 15 1.67 -10.12 5.50
CA TRP A 15 1.80 -9.92 6.95
C TRP A 15 0.61 -9.16 7.54
N LEU A 16 0.17 -8.08 6.89
CA LEU A 16 -0.98 -7.31 7.33
C LEU A 16 -2.26 -8.18 7.36
N ARG A 17 -2.47 -9.03 6.36
CA ARG A 17 -3.59 -10.00 6.37
C ARG A 17 -3.48 -11.01 7.51
N LEU A 18 -2.29 -11.54 7.78
CA LEU A 18 -2.06 -12.46 8.91
C LEU A 18 -2.33 -11.80 10.27
N LEU A 19 -2.09 -10.49 10.37
CA LEU A 19 -2.40 -9.69 11.57
C LEU A 19 -3.89 -9.30 11.67
N GLY A 20 -4.74 -9.71 10.72
CA GLY A 20 -6.19 -9.48 10.75
C GLY A 20 -6.64 -8.15 10.13
N PHE A 21 -5.78 -7.45 9.38
CA PHE A 21 -6.19 -6.25 8.65
C PHE A 21 -6.89 -6.59 7.33
N ASP A 22 -7.86 -5.75 6.94
CA ASP A 22 -8.46 -5.77 5.60
C ASP A 22 -7.47 -5.13 4.61
N VAL A 23 -6.91 -5.95 3.72
CA VAL A 23 -5.90 -5.53 2.76
C VAL A 23 -6.28 -6.01 1.36
N LEU A 24 -6.61 -5.05 0.49
CA LEU A 24 -6.68 -5.28 -0.94
C LEU A 24 -5.26 -5.32 -1.52
N TYR A 25 -5.00 -6.31 -2.37
CA TYR A 25 -3.74 -6.49 -3.08
C TYR A 25 -4.09 -6.90 -4.51
N PRO A 26 -4.31 -5.95 -5.42
CA PRO A 26 -4.63 -6.26 -6.81
C PRO A 26 -3.43 -6.91 -7.52
N GLU A 27 -3.69 -7.89 -8.40
CA GLU A 27 -2.64 -8.60 -9.16
C GLU A 27 -1.93 -7.67 -10.14
N THR A 28 -2.69 -6.78 -10.78
CA THR A 28 -2.23 -5.71 -11.63
C THR A 28 -3.06 -4.48 -11.34
N ALA A 29 -2.42 -3.35 -11.08
CA ALA A 29 -3.11 -2.07 -11.00
C ALA A 29 -2.11 -0.97 -11.35
N ASP A 30 -2.50 -0.10 -12.28
CA ASP A 30 -1.79 1.17 -12.45
C ASP A 30 -2.15 2.15 -11.31
N ASP A 31 -1.42 3.26 -11.21
CA ASP A 31 -1.64 4.27 -10.17
C ASP A 31 -3.10 4.78 -10.13
N LYS A 32 -3.74 4.92 -11.30
CA LYS A 32 -5.12 5.43 -11.40
C LYS A 32 -6.12 4.40 -10.90
N GLU A 33 -5.90 3.13 -11.23
CA GLU A 33 -6.69 2.01 -10.75
C GLU A 33 -6.55 1.84 -9.24
N LEU A 34 -5.32 1.91 -8.70
CA LEU A 34 -5.06 1.87 -7.25
C LEU A 34 -5.82 2.97 -6.51
N LEU A 35 -5.76 4.21 -7.01
CA LEU A 35 -6.49 5.34 -6.43
C LEU A 35 -8.02 5.14 -6.51
N LYS A 36 -8.53 4.58 -7.61
CA LYS A 36 -9.96 4.31 -7.79
C LYS A 36 -10.48 3.23 -6.83
N ILE A 37 -9.71 2.16 -6.61
CA ILE A 37 -10.13 1.06 -5.74
C ILE A 37 -9.93 1.36 -4.25
N ALA A 38 -9.06 2.32 -3.91
CA ALA A 38 -8.77 2.64 -2.53
C ALA A 38 -10.01 3.15 -1.78
N GLY A 39 -10.77 4.07 -2.36
CA GLY A 39 -11.88 4.71 -1.64
C GLY A 39 -11.37 5.36 -0.35
N GLU A 40 -11.86 4.90 0.82
CA GLU A 40 -11.38 5.35 2.14
C GLU A 40 -10.17 4.56 2.68
N ARG A 41 -9.57 3.67 1.88
CA ARG A 41 -8.40 2.87 2.28
C ARG A 41 -7.11 3.65 2.15
N ILE A 42 -6.17 3.39 3.03
CA ILE A 42 -4.80 3.90 2.89
C ILE A 42 -4.05 3.01 1.91
N ILE A 43 -3.46 3.60 0.87
CA ILE A 43 -2.60 2.89 -0.08
C ILE A 43 -1.18 2.86 0.50
N PHE A 44 -0.55 1.69 0.53
CA PHE A 44 0.89 1.56 0.70
C PHE A 44 1.55 1.38 -0.66
N THR A 45 2.62 2.12 -0.90
CA THR A 45 3.43 1.99 -2.12
C THR A 45 4.91 2.22 -1.85
N ARG A 46 5.77 1.73 -2.75
CA ARG A 46 7.18 2.16 -2.85
C ARG A 46 7.45 3.11 -4.01
N ASP A 47 6.44 3.42 -4.81
CA ASP A 47 6.53 4.41 -5.87
C ASP A 47 6.47 5.84 -5.30
N LYS A 48 7.50 6.63 -5.61
CA LYS A 48 7.62 8.00 -5.08
C LYS A 48 6.61 8.98 -5.69
N GLU A 49 6.17 8.75 -6.92
CA GLU A 49 5.18 9.61 -7.58
C GLU A 49 3.78 9.31 -7.05
N LEU A 50 3.42 8.03 -6.88
CA LEU A 50 2.17 7.64 -6.24
C LEU A 50 2.15 8.09 -4.77
N GLY A 51 3.28 8.03 -4.08
CA GLY A 51 3.45 8.50 -2.70
C GLY A 51 3.21 10.01 -2.48
N LYS A 52 3.10 10.81 -3.54
CA LYS A 52 2.73 12.24 -3.44
C LYS A 52 1.21 12.47 -3.41
N LYS A 53 0.40 11.43 -3.61
CA LYS A 53 -1.06 11.52 -3.65
C LYS A 53 -1.64 11.46 -2.23
N GLU A 54 -2.83 12.02 -2.05
CA GLU A 54 -3.56 11.91 -0.79
C GLU A 54 -3.95 10.47 -0.50
N ASN A 55 -4.05 10.13 0.79
CA ASN A 55 -4.34 8.76 1.27
C ASN A 55 -3.34 7.69 0.80
N VAL A 56 -2.15 8.10 0.36
CA VAL A 56 -1.03 7.20 0.04
C VAL A 56 0.07 7.37 1.08
N PHE A 57 0.54 6.25 1.61
CA PHE A 57 1.68 6.16 2.51
C PHE A 57 2.87 5.53 1.76
N LEU A 58 3.90 6.34 1.56
CA LEU A 58 5.15 5.92 0.93
C LEU A 58 6.01 5.12 1.91
N ILE A 59 6.24 3.84 1.59
CA ILE A 59 7.21 3.00 2.28
C ILE A 59 8.59 3.34 1.72
N LYS A 60 9.42 4.04 2.51
CA LYS A 60 10.72 4.54 2.05
C LYS A 60 11.77 3.42 1.91
N SER A 61 11.62 2.35 2.69
CA SER A 61 12.61 1.28 2.84
C SER A 61 11.98 0.00 3.38
N VAL A 62 12.68 -1.11 3.17
CA VAL A 62 12.37 -2.41 3.80
C VAL A 62 12.86 -2.48 5.25
N ARG A 63 13.74 -1.55 5.65
CA ARG A 63 14.26 -1.42 7.01
C ARG A 63 13.24 -0.67 7.86
N ILE A 64 12.83 -1.28 8.96
CA ILE A 64 11.80 -0.73 9.86
C ILE A 64 12.30 0.56 10.53
N ASP A 65 13.58 0.60 10.90
CA ASP A 65 14.27 1.76 11.48
C ASP A 65 14.26 2.99 10.57
N GLU A 66 14.08 2.82 9.27
CA GLU A 66 14.00 3.91 8.30
C GLU A 66 12.55 4.37 8.02
N GLN A 67 11.55 3.79 8.70
CA GLN A 67 10.13 4.18 8.58
C GLN A 67 9.63 5.06 9.74
N LEU A 68 10.42 5.23 10.81
CA LEU A 68 10.06 5.99 12.01
C LEU A 68 10.54 7.45 11.95
#